data_AF-A0A7C9DQD8-F1
#
_entry.id   AF-A0A7C9DQD8-F1
#
_cell.length_a   1.000
_cell.length_b   1.000
_cell.length_c   1.000
_cell.angle_alpha   90.00
_cell.angle_beta   90.00
_cell.angle_gamma   90.00
#
_symmetry.space_group_name_H-M   'P 1'
#
loop_
_entity.id
_entity.type
_entity.pdbx_description
1 polymer ?
#
loop_
_entity_poly.entity_id
_entity_poly.type
_entity_poly.pdbx_seq_one_letter_code
_entity_poly.pdbx_strand_id
1 'polypeptide(L)'
;LCVLPLFHIFSLNSVLMAGLRAGCAVLIMAKFEIGTLLELIQKHRVSVAMVVPPLVLALAKNPKVDHYDLSSIRIVMSGAAPLGKDLEDALRARLPQAVLGQVINLNLNLNRNLSLPGRRESI
;
A
#
# COMPACT_ATOMS: atom_id res chain seq x y z
N LEU A 1 4.32 4.20 3.98
CA LEU A 1 5.07 3.14 4.70
C LEU A 1 6.05 2.46 3.74
N CYS A 2 7.32 2.40 4.11
CA CYS A 2 8.41 1.78 3.36
C CYS A 2 8.95 0.59 4.14
N VAL A 3 8.56 -0.62 3.74
CA VAL A 3 9.07 -1.88 4.31
C VAL A 3 10.21 -2.46 3.47
N LEU A 4 10.35 -1.93 2.25
CA LEU A 4 11.38 -2.38 1.32
C LEU A 4 12.72 -1.69 1.61
N PRO A 5 13.85 -2.36 1.34
CA PRO A 5 15.16 -1.76 1.54
C PRO A 5 15.38 -0.57 0.61
N LEU A 6 15.91 0.52 1.16
CA LEU A 6 16.21 1.76 0.41
C LEU A 6 17.40 1.63 -0.55
N PHE A 7 18.22 0.58 -0.43
CA PHE A 7 19.28 0.31 -1.40
C PHE A 7 18.73 -0.13 -2.77
N HIS A 8 17.46 -0.54 -2.84
CA HIS A 8 16.82 -0.87 -4.11
C HIS A 8 16.17 0.39 -4.71
N ILE A 9 16.47 0.69 -5.98
CA ILE A 9 16.03 1.90 -6.68
C ILE A 9 14.51 2.11 -6.63
N PHE A 10 13.74 1.01 -6.63
CA PHE A 10 12.29 1.07 -6.49
C PHE A 10 11.84 1.75 -5.19
N SER A 11 12.39 1.34 -4.04
CA SER A 11 12.03 1.88 -2.73
C SER A 11 12.52 3.32 -2.58
N LEU A 12 13.74 3.58 -3.07
CA LEU A 12 14.35 4.91 -3.06
C LEU A 12 13.50 5.90 -3.87
N ASN A 13 13.17 5.55 -5.11
CA ASN A 13 12.45 6.46 -6.00
C ASN A 13 10.94 6.52 -5.69
N SER A 14 10.28 5.37 -5.59
CA SER A 14 8.81 5.30 -5.51
C SER A 14 8.26 5.60 -4.11
N VAL A 15 9.08 5.47 -3.07
CA VAL A 15 8.65 5.70 -1.69
C VAL A 15 9.31 6.94 -1.10
N LEU A 16 10.65 6.98 -1.08
CA LEU A 16 11.36 8.10 -0.45
C LEU A 16 11.27 9.37 -1.30
N MET A 17 11.71 9.33 -2.57
CA MET A 17 11.71 10.52 -3.43
C MET A 17 10.30 11.02 -3.73
N ALA A 18 9.35 10.11 -4.02
CA ALA A 18 7.95 10.47 -4.22
C ALA A 18 7.32 11.08 -2.96
N GLY A 19 7.60 10.49 -1.79
CA GLY A 19 7.13 11.00 -0.51
C GLY A 19 7.69 12.39 -0.20
N LEU A 20 8.99 12.59 -0.38
CA LEU A 20 9.65 13.88 -0.19
C LEU A 20 9.08 14.95 -1.13
N ARG A 21 8.93 14.63 -2.43
CA ARG A 21 8.35 15.55 -3.41
C ARG A 21 6.91 15.95 -3.07
N ALA A 22 6.14 15.03 -2.50
CA ALA A 22 4.76 15.27 -2.09
C ALA A 22 4.63 15.89 -0.67
N GLY A 23 5.74 16.15 0.03
CA GLY A 23 5.72 16.62 1.43
C GLY A 23 5.11 15.61 2.41
N CYS A 24 5.11 14.32 2.06
CA CYS A 24 4.50 13.26 2.85
C CYS A 24 5.47 12.71 3.91
N ALA A 25 4.92 12.25 5.04
CA ALA A 25 5.69 11.51 6.04
C ALA A 25 6.02 10.10 5.51
N VAL A 26 7.31 9.76 5.49
CA VAL A 26 7.79 8.43 5.07
C VAL A 26 8.21 7.63 6.30
N LEU A 27 7.35 6.71 6.72
CA LEU A 27 7.67 5.74 7.76
C LEU A 27 8.52 4.61 7.18
N ILE A 28 9.77 4.46 7.63
CA ILE A 28 10.72 3.45 7.16
C ILE A 28 10.85 2.34 8.20
N MET A 29 10.76 1.09 7.76
CA MET A 29 10.96 -0.09 8.58
C MET A 29 12.20 -0.86 8.08
N ALA A 30 13.25 -0.91 8.89
CA ALA A 30 14.54 -1.50 8.50
C ALA A 30 14.48 -3.03 8.33
N LYS A 31 13.64 -3.70 9.13
CA LYS A 31 13.42 -5.15 9.08
C LYS A 31 11.92 -5.42 9.13
N PHE A 32 11.42 -6.21 8.19
CA PHE A 32 10.02 -6.60 8.18
C PHE A 32 9.69 -7.50 9.36
N GLU A 33 8.68 -7.10 10.12
CA GLU A 33 8.02 -7.91 11.15
C GLU A 33 6.54 -7.53 11.13
N ILE A 34 5.65 -8.52 11.04
CA ILE A 34 4.23 -8.28 10.78
C ILE A 34 3.52 -7.60 11.96
N GLY A 35 3.84 -7.94 13.21
CA GLY A 35 3.23 -7.31 14.38
C GLY A 35 3.58 -5.82 14.46
N THR A 36 4.87 -5.51 14.36
CA THR A 36 5.42 -4.16 14.36
C THR A 36 4.87 -3.35 13.18
N LEU A 37 4.72 -3.98 12.01
CA LEU A 37 4.10 -3.34 10.85
C LEU A 37 2.67 -2.87 11.17
N LEU A 38 1.86 -3.76 11.74
CA LEU A 38 0.46 -3.48 12.07
C LEU A 38 0.34 -2.43 13.17
N GLU A 39 1.15 -2.52 14.22
CA GLU A 39 1.25 -1.50 15.27
C GLU A 39 1.58 -0.13 14.71
N LEU A 40 2.58 -0.05 13.82
CA LEU A 40 3.00 1.20 13.21
C LEU A 40 1.92 1.77 12.28
N ILE A 41 1.21 0.93 11.52
CA ILE A 41 0.09 1.36 10.68
C ILE A 41 -1.00 2.01 11.54
N GLN A 42 -1.38 1.35 12.63
CA GLN A 42 -2.40 1.85 13.54
C GLN A 42 -1.95 3.16 14.23
N LYS A 43 -0.71 3.18 14.75
CA LYS A 43 -0.15 4.32 15.49
C LYS A 43 0.04 5.56 14.61
N HIS A 44 0.56 5.39 13.40
CA HIS A 44 0.87 6.48 12.49
C HIS A 44 -0.22 6.73 11.45
N ARG A 45 -1.34 5.99 11.50
CA ARG A 45 -2.46 6.04 10.56
C ARG A 45 -2.00 6.08 9.10
N VAL A 46 -1.22 5.07 8.71
CA VAL A 46 -0.61 4.99 7.38
C VAL A 46 -1.67 4.99 6.28
N SER A 47 -1.60 5.94 5.36
CA SER A 47 -2.53 6.07 4.23
C SER A 47 -2.12 5.30 2.98
N VAL A 48 -0.81 5.19 2.73
CA VAL A 48 -0.24 4.55 1.54
C VAL A 48 0.78 3.49 1.97
N ALA A 49 0.52 2.24 1.57
CA ALA A 49 1.38 1.10 1.82
C ALA A 49 2.02 0.63 0.51
N MET A 50 3.35 0.72 0.43
CA MET A 50 4.14 0.22 -0.68
C MET A 50 4.72 -1.14 -0.24
N VAL A 51 4.30 -2.20 -0.93
CA VAL A 51 4.50 -3.58 -0.49
C VAL A 51 5.00 -4.46 -1.64
N VAL A 52 5.37 -5.69 -1.31
CA VAL A 52 5.74 -6.74 -2.28
C VAL A 52 4.84 -7.96 -2.07
N PRO A 53 4.69 -8.84 -3.07
CA PRO A 53 3.76 -9.97 -2.99
C PRO A 53 3.91 -10.86 -1.75
N PRO A 54 5.15 -11.18 -1.26
CA PRO A 54 5.32 -11.90 -0.01
C PRO A 54 4.71 -11.20 1.21
N LEU A 55 4.74 -9.87 1.23
CA LEU A 55 4.17 -9.05 2.29
C LEU A 55 2.64 -9.07 2.24
N VAL A 56 2.08 -9.00 1.04
CA VAL A 56 0.63 -9.09 0.81
C VAL A 56 0.12 -10.46 1.25
N LEU A 57 0.87 -11.53 0.96
CA LEU A 57 0.56 -12.87 1.44
C LEU A 57 0.57 -12.96 2.96
N ALA A 58 1.58 -12.35 3.61
CA ALA A 58 1.64 -12.28 5.06
C ALA A 58 0.45 -11.51 5.65
N LEU A 59 0.03 -10.40 5.04
CA LEU A 59 -1.15 -9.64 5.45
C LEU A 59 -2.46 -10.41 5.23
N ALA A 60 -2.58 -11.11 4.10
CA ALA A 60 -3.79 -11.86 3.78
C ALA A 60 -4.00 -13.09 4.68
N LYS A 61 -2.90 -13.81 5.01
CA LYS A 61 -2.96 -15.08 5.75
C LYS A 61 -2.85 -14.93 7.27
N ASN A 62 -2.31 -13.83 7.79
CA ASN A 62 -2.03 -13.72 9.22
C ASN A 62 -3.29 -13.28 10.00
N PRO A 63 -3.81 -14.11 10.94
CA PRO A 63 -4.99 -13.74 11.72
C PRO A 63 -4.74 -12.54 12.65
N LYS A 64 -3.47 -12.20 12.95
CA LYS A 64 -3.14 -11.03 13.77
C LYS A 64 -3.69 -9.73 13.18
N VAL A 65 -3.88 -9.66 11.85
CA VAL A 65 -4.38 -8.48 11.14
C VAL A 65 -5.75 -8.04 11.67
N ASP A 66 -6.60 -8.98 12.09
CA ASP A 66 -7.95 -8.70 12.57
C ASP A 66 -7.98 -7.98 13.94
N HIS A 67 -6.85 -7.96 14.65
CA HIS A 67 -6.72 -7.28 15.93
C HIS A 67 -6.25 -5.82 15.81
N TYR A 68 -5.97 -5.32 14.60
CA TYR A 68 -5.47 -3.97 14.37
C TYR A 68 -6.40 -3.14 13.47
N ASP A 69 -6.51 -1.85 13.76
CA ASP A 69 -7.22 -0.89 12.91
C ASP A 69 -6.37 -0.51 11.69
N LEU A 70 -6.70 -1.09 10.54
CA LEU A 70 -6.10 -0.78 9.24
C LEU A 70 -6.98 0.12 8.36
N SER A 71 -8.05 0.72 8.92
CA SER A 71 -8.97 1.60 8.18
C SER A 71 -8.29 2.84 7.56
N SER A 72 -7.13 3.22 8.11
CA SER A 72 -6.34 4.36 7.62
C SER A 72 -5.73 4.12 6.24
N ILE A 73 -5.50 2.87 5.83
CA ILE A 73 -4.91 2.52 4.54
C ILE A 73 -5.93 2.79 3.42
N ARG A 74 -5.55 3.68 2.49
CA ARG A 74 -6.34 4.04 1.30
C ARG A 74 -5.79 3.45 0.03
N ILE A 75 -4.48 3.23 -0.03
CA ILE A 75 -3.79 2.76 -1.23
C ILE A 75 -2.78 1.68 -0.84
N VAL A 76 -2.88 0.51 -1.49
CA VAL A 76 -1.88 -0.56 -1.41
C VAL A 76 -1.28 -0.75 -2.78
N MET A 77 0.02 -0.48 -2.90
CA MET A 77 0.76 -0.58 -4.15
C MET A 77 1.75 -1.74 -4.03
N SER A 78 1.64 -2.74 -4.91
CA SER A 78 2.58 -3.84 -4.98
C SER A 78 3.51 -3.76 -6.19
N GLY A 79 4.81 -3.93 -5.95
CA GLY A 79 5.84 -3.98 -6.98
C GLY A 79 6.58 -5.32 -7.04
N ALA A 80 7.50 -5.45 -8.00
CA ALA A 80 8.41 -6.59 -8.22
C ALA A 80 7.86 -7.91 -8.83
N ALA A 81 6.64 -8.36 -8.52
CA ALA A 81 6.04 -9.53 -9.18
C ALA A 81 4.50 -9.45 -9.26
N PRO A 82 3.86 -10.10 -10.26
CA PRO A 82 2.40 -10.09 -10.40
C PRO A 82 1.73 -10.74 -9.19
N LEU A 83 0.64 -10.15 -8.70
CA LEU A 83 -0.19 -10.79 -7.69
C LEU A 83 -1.13 -11.79 -8.36
N GLY A 84 -1.24 -12.99 -7.79
CA GLY A 84 -2.31 -13.92 -8.15
C GLY A 84 -3.66 -13.34 -7.74
N LYS A 85 -4.68 -13.56 -8.57
CA LYS A 85 -6.04 -13.05 -8.35
C LYS A 85 -6.60 -13.42 -6.97
N ASP A 86 -6.37 -14.65 -6.52
CA ASP A 86 -6.79 -15.12 -5.20
C ASP A 86 -6.20 -14.28 -4.04
N LEU A 87 -4.96 -13.82 -4.22
CA LEU A 87 -4.29 -13.00 -3.21
C LEU A 87 -4.80 -11.55 -3.23
N GLU A 88 -5.13 -11.02 -4.40
CA GLU A 88 -5.79 -9.73 -4.52
C GLU A 88 -7.16 -9.74 -3.86
N ASP A 89 -7.96 -10.78 -4.13
CA ASP A 89 -9.30 -10.93 -3.57
C ASP A 89 -9.25 -11.10 -2.04
N ALA A 90 -8.29 -11.89 -1.53
CA ALA A 90 -8.07 -12.01 -0.09
C ALA A 90 -7.66 -10.68 0.57
N LEU A 91 -6.80 -9.89 -0.08
CA LEU A 91 -6.42 -8.58 0.44
C LEU A 91 -7.58 -7.58 0.38
N ARG A 92 -8.37 -7.59 -0.70
CA ARG A 92 -9.58 -6.75 -0.84
C ARG A 92 -10.63 -7.08 0.21
N ALA A 93 -10.79 -8.35 0.57
CA ALA A 93 -11.70 -8.76 1.64
C ALA A 93 -11.26 -8.22 3.01
N ARG A 94 -9.94 -8.10 3.26
CA ARG A 94 -9.38 -7.54 4.50
C ARG A 94 -9.37 -6.01 4.52
N LEU A 95 -9.15 -5.38 3.36
CA LEU A 95 -9.02 -3.93 3.22
C LEU A 95 -9.99 -3.41 2.14
N PRO A 96 -11.32 -3.48 2.38
CA PRO A 96 -12.31 -3.10 1.37
C PRO A 96 -12.24 -1.61 1.01
N GLN A 97 -11.74 -0.77 1.91
CA GLN A 97 -11.56 0.67 1.68
C GLN A 97 -10.31 1.02 0.85
N ALA A 98 -9.38 0.08 0.68
CA ALA A 98 -8.10 0.36 0.04
C ALA A 98 -8.13 0.05 -1.46
N VAL A 99 -7.59 0.97 -2.26
CA VAL A 99 -7.35 0.74 -3.69
C VAL A 99 -6.06 -0.08 -3.85
N LEU A 100 -6.18 -1.27 -4.43
CA LEU A 100 -5.02 -2.07 -4.86
C LEU A 100 -4.50 -1.58 -6.21
N GLY A 101 -3.19 -1.37 -6.31
CA GLY A 101 -2.49 -1.14 -7.56
C GLY A 101 -1.24 -2.02 -7.68
N GLN A 102 -0.90 -2.46 -8.89
CA GLN A 102 0.35 -3.15 -9.20
C GLN A 102 1.25 -2.27 -10.07
N VAL A 103 2.57 -2.30 -9.84
CA VAL A 103 3.55 -1.47 -10.58
C VAL A 103 4.28 -2.25 -11.68
N ILE A 104 4.23 -3.59 -11.70
CA ILE A 104 4.90 -4.44 -12.72
C ILE A 104 4.12 -4.47 -14.04
N ASN A 105 2.80 -4.33 -13.95
CA ASN A 105 1.93 -4.03 -15.07
C ASN A 105 1.11 -2.83 -14.60
N LEU A 106 1.10 -1.72 -15.33
CA LEU A 106 0.28 -0.55 -15.01
C LEU A 106 -1.22 -0.86 -15.17
N ASN A 107 -1.73 -1.84 -14.42
CA ASN A 107 -3.14 -2.19 -14.34
C ASN A 107 -3.72 -1.40 -13.18
N LEU A 108 -3.95 -0.11 -13.43
CA LEU A 108 -4.81 0.71 -12.59
C LEU A 108 -6.24 0.20 -12.78
N ASN A 109 -6.60 -0.86 -12.07
CA ASN A 109 -7.99 -1.25 -11.87
C ASN A 109 -8.64 -0.25 -10.89
N LEU A 110 -8.67 1.02 -11.31
CA LEU A 110 -9.45 2.09 -10.71
C LEU A 110 -10.91 1.67 -10.84
N ASN A 111 -11.45 1.07 -9.78
CA ASN A 111 -12.88 0.96 -9.63
C ASN A 111 -13.44 2.38 -9.77
N ARG A 112 -14.29 2.63 -10.79
CA ARG A 112 -14.79 3.96 -11.24
C ARG A 112 -15.72 4.64 -10.22
N ASN A 113 -15.44 4.55 -8.92
CA ASN A 113 -16.22 5.18 -7.86
C ASN A 113 -15.42 6.20 -7.04
N LEU A 114 -14.27 6.65 -7.53
CA LEU A 114 -13.71 7.92 -7.07
C LEU A 114 -14.28 9.06 -7.93
N SER A 115 -15.50 9.49 -7.60
CA SER A 115 -15.99 10.81 -7.99
C SER A 115 -15.12 11.85 -7.28
N LEU A 116 -14.08 12.33 -7.95
CA LEU A 116 -13.40 13.56 -7.57
C LEU A 116 -14.40 14.72 -7.74
N PRO A 117 -14.66 15.54 -6.72
CA PRO A 117 -15.53 16.68 -6.87
C PRO A 117 -14.83 17.71 -7.77
N GLY A 118 -15.41 17.92 -8.95
CA GLY A 118 -15.34 19.15 -9.73
C GLY A 118 -13.95 19.71 -10.04
N ARG A 119 -13.43 19.38 -11.23
CA ARG A 119 -12.61 20.33 -11.98
C ARG A 119 -13.21 20.47 -13.37
N ARG A 120 -13.96 21.55 -13.58
CA ARG A 120 -14.41 21.98 -14.90
C ARG A 120 -13.18 22.25 -15.75
N GLU A 121 -13.07 21.54 -16.86
CA GLU A 121 -12.16 21.88 -17.95
C GLU A 121 -12.77 23.06 -18.71
N SER A 122 -12.05 24.16 -18.75
CA SER A 122 -12.27 25.28 -19.67
C SER A 122 -10.96 25.50 -20.39
N ILE A 123 -10.86 25.02 -21.64
CA ILE A 123 -10.55 25.77 -22.87
C ILE A 123 -11.10 24.95 -24.03
#